data_AF-A0A4Q5QCX7-F1
#
_entry.id   AF-A0A4Q5QCX7-F1
#
_cell.length_a   1.000
_cell.length_b   1.000
_cell.length_c   1.000
_cell.angle_alpha   90.00
_cell.angle_beta   90.00
_cell.angle_gamma   90.00
#
_symmetry.space_group_name_H-M   'P 1'
#
loop_
_entity.id
_entity.type
_entity.pdbx_description
1 polymer ?
#
loop_
_entity_poly.entity_id
_entity_poly.type
_entity_poly.pdbx_seq_one_letter_code
_entity_poly.pdbx_strand_id
1 'polypeptide(L)'
;VLVAFADDPAKALWIAVFYLAMNEVMGDLVTPRIRASTMNLHPASTLAMVLVMGAAFGIPGALIATPMAAFVKAYFEEFHLAGRPVDSAEQERVDAMLAREADAA
;
A
#
# COMPACT_ATOMS: atom_id res chain seq x y z
N VAL A 1 -3.31 -23.60 14.15
CA VAL A 1 -3.22 -23.55 15.63
C VAL A 1 -4.33 -24.38 16.29
N LEU A 2 -5.62 -24.12 16.02
CA LEU A 2 -6.75 -24.82 16.67
C LEU A 2 -6.73 -26.34 16.52
N VAL A 3 -6.39 -26.86 15.34
CA VAL A 3 -6.27 -28.32 15.09
C VAL A 3 -5.12 -28.94 15.89
N ALA A 4 -3.96 -28.26 15.96
CA ALA A 4 -2.81 -28.74 16.74
C ALA A 4 -3.05 -28.71 18.26
N PHE A 5 -3.94 -27.83 18.74
CA PHE A 5 -4.30 -27.71 20.16
C PHE A 5 -5.13 -28.90 20.64
N ALA A 6 -5.86 -29.55 19.73
CA ALA A 6 -6.64 -30.76 20.02
C ALA A 6 -5.77 -32.02 20.15
N ASP A 7 -4.62 -32.07 19.47
CA ASP A 7 -3.67 -33.21 19.54
C ASP A 7 -2.67 -33.06 20.70
N ASP A 8 -2.02 -31.89 20.80
CA ASP A 8 -0.99 -31.64 21.81
C ASP A 8 -0.89 -30.12 22.10
N PRO A 9 -1.39 -29.65 23.25
CA PRO A 9 -1.38 -28.24 23.61
C PRO A 9 0.01 -27.59 23.60
N ALA A 10 1.07 -28.36 23.88
CA ALA A 10 2.44 -27.86 23.89
C ALA A 10 2.95 -27.58 22.46
N LYS A 11 2.59 -28.41 21.48
CA LYS A 11 2.91 -28.19 20.07
C LYS A 11 2.13 -27.01 19.49
N ALA A 12 0.88 -26.85 19.91
CA ALA A 12 0.06 -25.71 19.49
C ALA A 12 0.63 -24.37 19.95
N LEU A 13 1.18 -24.31 21.16
CA LEU A 13 1.85 -23.12 21.67
C LEU A 13 3.04 -22.73 20.77
N TRP A 14 3.88 -23.70 20.41
CA TRP A 14 5.02 -23.48 19.51
C TRP A 14 4.60 -23.02 18.11
N ILE A 15 3.56 -23.64 17.53
CA ILE A 15 3.02 -23.23 16.23
C ILE A 15 2.42 -21.83 16.30
N ALA A 16 1.74 -21.47 17.39
CA ALA A 16 1.16 -20.14 17.57
C ALA A 16 2.24 -19.05 17.65
N VAL A 17 3.31 -19.30 18.42
CA VAL A 17 4.45 -18.37 18.52
C VAL A 17 5.15 -18.22 17.18
N PHE A 18 5.43 -19.33 16.49
CA PHE A 18 6.03 -19.29 15.15
C PHE A 18 5.15 -18.55 14.15
N TYR A 19 3.85 -18.82 14.15
CA TYR A 19 2.89 -18.14 13.28
C TYR A 19 2.83 -16.64 13.54
N LEU A 20 2.78 -16.23 14.81
CA LEU A 20 2.80 -14.82 15.17
C LEU A 20 4.09 -14.16 14.70
N ALA A 21 5.26 -14.75 15.00
CA ALA A 21 6.55 -14.22 14.56
C ALA A 21 6.64 -14.10 13.02
N MET A 22 6.16 -15.10 12.28
CA MET A 22 6.13 -15.05 10.82
C MET A 22 5.16 -13.98 10.31
N ASN A 23 4.01 -13.82 10.95
CA ASN A 23 3.00 -12.85 10.57
C ASN A 23 3.48 -11.41 10.83
N GLU A 24 4.22 -11.16 11.92
CA GLU A 24 4.86 -9.86 12.18
C GLU A 24 5.91 -9.53 11.11
N VAL A 25 6.78 -10.49 10.75
CA VAL A 25 7.78 -10.29 9.68
C VAL A 25 7.09 -9.99 8.34
N MET A 26 6.04 -10.74 8.02
CA MET A 26 5.32 -10.56 6.76
C MET A 26 4.49 -9.27 6.75
N GLY A 27 3.81 -8.95 7.84
CA GLY A 27 2.89 -7.83 7.99
C GLY A 27 3.59 -6.48 8.08
N ASP A 28 4.68 -6.38 8.82
CA ASP A 28 5.27 -5.10 9.19
C ASP A 28 6.61 -4.80 8.52
N LEU A 29 7.35 -5.82 8.04
CA LEU A 29 8.59 -5.59 7.28
C LEU A 29 8.41 -5.82 5.78
N VAL A 30 7.85 -6.96 5.39
CA VAL A 30 7.79 -7.37 3.98
C VAL A 30 6.70 -6.59 3.23
N THR A 31 5.50 -6.52 3.81
CA THR A 31 4.34 -5.87 3.21
C THR A 31 4.55 -4.38 2.91
N PRO A 32 5.03 -3.53 3.84
CA PRO A 32 5.26 -2.12 3.52
C PRO A 32 6.39 -1.94 2.50
N ARG A 33 7.44 -2.76 2.51
CA ARG A 33 8.50 -2.68 1.48
C ARG A 33 7.97 -2.93 0.06
N ILE A 34 6.96 -3.79 -0.08
CA ILE A 34 6.29 -4.07 -1.36
C ILE A 34 5.25 -2.99 -1.69
N ARG A 35 4.49 -2.50 -0.70
CA ARG A 35 3.35 -1.57 -0.90
C ARG A 35 3.70 -0.08 -0.83
N ALA A 36 4.88 0.29 -0.33
CA ALA A 36 5.30 1.68 -0.18
C ALA A 36 5.48 2.42 -1.52
N SER A 37 5.60 1.70 -2.64
CA SER A 37 5.81 2.29 -3.97
C SER A 37 4.62 3.08 -4.50
N THR A 38 3.40 2.92 -3.97
CA THR A 38 2.19 3.28 -4.73
C THR A 38 1.31 4.33 -4.05
N MET A 39 1.39 4.50 -2.72
CA MET A 39 0.53 5.44 -1.99
C MET A 39 1.32 6.14 -0.88
N ASN A 40 2.01 7.24 -1.21
CA ASN A 40 2.57 8.19 -0.24
C ASN A 40 1.44 8.91 0.54
N LEU A 41 0.61 8.18 1.28
CA LEU A 41 -0.46 8.73 2.10
C LEU A 41 0.16 9.34 3.36
N HIS A 42 0.04 10.66 3.48
CA HIS A 42 0.55 11.37 4.66
C HIS A 42 -0.27 10.97 5.91
N PRO A 43 0.36 10.61 7.05
CA PRO A 43 -0.36 10.19 8.26
C PRO A 43 -1.41 11.20 8.76
N ALA A 44 -1.19 12.50 8.52
CA ALA A 44 -2.19 13.52 8.86
C ALA A 44 -3.47 13.45 8.00
N SER A 45 -3.40 13.06 6.72
CA SER A 45 -4.59 13.01 5.86
C SER A 45 -5.45 11.79 6.16
N THR A 46 -4.82 10.65 6.50
CA THR A 46 -5.53 9.46 6.97
C THR A 46 -6.19 9.72 8.32
N LEU A 47 -5.49 10.36 9.26
CA LEU A 47 -6.05 10.75 10.55
C LEU A 47 -7.23 11.73 10.39
N ALA A 48 -7.10 12.74 9.52
CA ALA A 48 -8.18 13.67 9.23
C ALA A 48 -9.43 12.93 8.70
N MET A 49 -9.28 11.97 7.79
CA MET A 49 -10.41 11.18 7.31
C MET A 49 -11.01 10.27 8.38
N VAL A 50 -10.20 9.72 9.29
CA VAL A 50 -10.72 8.94 10.44
C VAL A 50 -11.58 9.82 11.33
N LEU A 51 -11.17 11.05 11.60
CA LEU A 51 -11.96 11.99 12.40
C LEU A 51 -13.26 12.39 11.68
N VAL A 52 -13.18 12.72 10.39
CA VAL A 52 -14.35 13.12 9.59
C VAL A 52 -15.35 11.98 9.45
N MET A 53 -14.91 10.80 9.03
CA MET A 53 -15.79 9.64 8.86
C MET A 53 -16.25 9.05 10.19
N GLY A 54 -15.38 9.07 11.21
CA GLY A 54 -15.74 8.68 12.57
C GLY A 54 -16.81 9.59 13.17
N ALA A 55 -16.74 10.90 12.93
CA ALA A 55 -17.80 11.83 13.36
C ALA A 55 -19.10 11.66 12.56
N ALA A 56 -19.01 11.34 11.27
CA ALA A 56 -20.19 11.20 10.40
C ALA A 56 -20.97 9.90 10.62
N PHE A 57 -20.28 8.77 10.80
CA PHE A 57 -20.90 7.43 10.85
C PHE A 57 -20.50 6.61 12.09
N GLY A 58 -19.73 7.17 13.02
CA GLY A 58 -19.23 6.45 14.20
C GLY A 58 -18.16 5.42 13.85
N ILE A 59 -18.16 4.29 14.57
CA ILE A 59 -17.16 3.21 14.41
C ILE A 59 -17.09 2.68 12.96
N PRO A 60 -18.20 2.38 12.26
CA PRO A 60 -18.15 1.94 10.88
C PRO A 60 -17.47 2.96 9.95
N GLY A 61 -17.71 4.25 10.17
CA GLY A 61 -17.06 5.33 9.41
C GLY A 61 -15.56 5.37 9.61
N ALA A 62 -15.10 5.22 10.86
CA ALA A 62 -13.68 5.16 11.17
C ALA A 62 -12.98 3.97 10.48
N LEU A 63 -13.63 2.81 10.34
CA LEU A 63 -13.07 1.64 9.66
C LEU A 63 -12.86 1.84 8.16
N ILE A 64 -13.77 2.57 7.50
CA ILE A 64 -13.67 2.86 6.05
C ILE A 64 -12.85 4.11 5.73
N ALA A 65 -12.35 4.82 6.74
CA ALA A 65 -11.63 6.07 6.56
C ALA A 65 -10.32 5.89 5.76
N THR A 66 -9.59 4.79 5.99
CA THR A 66 -8.33 4.51 5.29
C THR A 66 -8.50 4.39 3.77
N PRO A 67 -9.38 3.51 3.24
CA PRO A 67 -9.60 3.45 1.79
C PRO A 67 -10.21 4.75 1.24
N MET A 68 -11.01 5.49 2.03
CA MET A 68 -11.50 6.80 1.59
C MET A 68 -10.41 7.86 1.47
N ALA A 69 -9.46 7.91 2.41
CA ALA A 69 -8.31 8.81 2.31
C ALA A 69 -7.47 8.50 1.06
N ALA A 70 -7.27 7.22 0.77
CA ALA A 70 -6.65 6.74 -0.46
C ALA A 70 -7.39 7.24 -1.72
N PHE A 71 -8.71 7.09 -1.76
CA PHE A 71 -9.54 7.53 -2.89
C PHE A 71 -9.47 9.04 -3.11
N VAL A 72 -9.63 9.82 -2.05
CA VAL A 72 -9.55 11.29 -2.12
C VAL A 72 -8.18 11.73 -2.63
N LYS A 73 -7.09 11.16 -2.10
CA LYS A 73 -5.74 11.45 -2.58
C LYS A 73 -5.58 11.14 -4.07
N ALA A 74 -5.98 9.94 -4.49
CA ALA A 74 -5.88 9.52 -5.90
C ALA A 74 -6.70 10.44 -6.81
N TYR A 75 -7.89 10.84 -6.38
CA TYR A 75 -8.73 11.79 -7.11
C TYR A 75 -8.05 13.15 -7.30
N PHE A 76 -7.42 13.70 -6.25
CA PHE A 76 -6.70 14.97 -6.36
C PHE A 76 -5.41 14.84 -7.19
N GLU A 77 -4.66 13.75 -7.07
CA GLU A 77 -3.47 13.51 -7.90
C GLU A 77 -3.81 13.41 -9.39
N GLU A 78 -4.88 12.67 -9.73
CA GLU A 78 -5.29 12.50 -11.12
C GLU A 78 -5.88 13.78 -11.71
N PHE A 79 -6.82 14.43 -11.00
CA PHE A 79 -7.57 15.54 -11.60
C PHE A 79 -6.94 16.92 -11.40
N HIS A 80 -6.12 17.15 -10.35
CA HIS A 80 -5.50 18.45 -10.09
C HIS A 80 -3.99 18.50 -10.39
N LEU A 81 -3.30 17.35 -10.37
CA LEU A 81 -1.84 17.27 -10.63
C LEU A 81 -1.51 16.65 -12.00
N ALA A 82 -2.49 16.41 -12.88
CA ALA A 82 -2.30 16.06 -14.29
C ALA A 82 -1.69 17.20 -15.15
N GLY A 83 -0.79 17.97 -14.56
CA GLY A 83 0.21 18.76 -15.23
C GLY A 83 1.61 18.17 -15.07
N ARG A 84 1.78 16.88 -14.75
CA ARG A 84 3.11 16.24 -14.88
C ARG A 84 3.48 16.28 -16.36
N PRO A 85 4.41 17.14 -16.79
CA PRO A 85 4.96 17.01 -18.12
C PRO A 85 5.60 15.62 -18.12
N VAL A 86 5.34 14.82 -19.16
CA VAL A 86 6.20 13.68 -19.43
C VAL A 86 7.62 14.24 -19.39
N ASP A 87 8.47 13.70 -18.50
CA ASP A 87 9.82 14.21 -18.33
C ASP A 87 10.49 14.11 -19.69
N SER A 88 10.68 15.25 -20.35
CA SER A 88 11.12 15.31 -21.73
C SER A 88 12.50 14.67 -21.89
N ALA A 89 13.27 14.59 -20.80
CA ALA A 89 14.53 13.86 -20.74
C ALA A 89 14.37 12.33 -20.79
N GLU A 90 13.27 11.77 -20.30
CA GLU A 90 12.96 10.34 -20.40
C GLU A 90 12.45 10.01 -21.81
N GLN A 91 11.62 10.87 -22.39
CA GLN A 91 11.10 10.73 -23.74
C GLN A 91 12.22 10.82 -24.79
N GLU A 92 13.16 11.76 -24.63
CA GLU A 92 14.35 11.87 -25.48
C GLU A 92 15.26 10.63 -25.41
N ARG A 93 15.35 9.97 -24.24
CA ARG A 93 16.10 8.72 -24.09
C ARG A 93 15.41 7.54 -24.76
N VAL A 94 14.09 7.45 -24.65
CA VAL A 94 13.30 6.41 -25.32
C VAL A 94 13.38 6.58 -26.84
N ASP A 95 13.24 7.81 -27.34
CA ASP A 95 13.37 8.12 -28.75
C ASP A 95 14.78 7.80 -29.27
N ALA A 96 15.82 8.11 -28.48
CA ALA A 96 17.20 7.73 -28.81
C ALA A 96 17.44 6.21 -28.80
N MET A 97 16.74 5.45 -27.94
CA MET A 97 16.80 3.99 -27.94
C MET A 97 16.12 3.40 -29.19
N LEU A 98 14.92 3.88 -29.53
CA LEU A 98 14.17 3.43 -30.70
C LEU A 98 14.90 3.76 -32.01
N ALA A 99 15.53 4.94 -32.09
CA ALA A 99 16.36 5.32 -33.24
C ALA A 99 17.57 4.40 -33.41
N ARG A 100 18.23 4.01 -32.32
CA ARG A 100 19.37 3.07 -32.36
C ARG A 100 18.97 1.65 -32.73
N GLU A 101 17.76 1.23 -32.36
CA GLU A 101 17.24 -0.09 -32.68
C GLU A 101 16.79 -0.18 -34.16
N ALA A 102 16.22 0.90 -34.70
CA ALA A 102 15.85 1.00 -36.12
C ALA A 102 17.07 1.02 -37.06
N ASP A 103 18.16 1.68 -36.66
CA ASP A 103 19.42 1.71 -37.45
C ASP A 103 20.20 0.38 -37.39
N ALA A 104 19.87 -0.52 -36.47
CA ALA A 104 20.53 -1.81 -36.29
C ALA A 104 19.83 -2.98 -37.03
N ALA A 105 18.68 -2.73 -37.67
CA ALA A 105 17.88 -3.70 -38.41
C ALA A 105 18.05 -3.55 -39.94
#